data_AF-A0A4D4JHU6-F1
#
_entry.id   AF-A0A4D4JHU6-F1
#
_cell.length_a   1.000
_cell.length_b   1.000
_cell.length_c   1.000
_cell.angle_alpha   90.00
_cell.angle_beta   90.00
_cell.angle_gamma   90.00
#
_symmetry.space_group_name_H-M   'P 1'
#
loop_
_entity.id
_entity.type
_entity.pdbx_description
1 polymer ?
#
loop_
_entity_poly.entity_id
_entity_poly.type
_entity_poly.pdbx_seq_one_letter_code
_entity_poly.pdbx_strand_id
1 'polypeptide(L)'
;MLEPVLNLARLRIRAGDGEQALRLLASMYQAVTSNTDLVLDGHTLPLAEVTGTRYEHHKLREWVWLHLLGDGIRALTLAGRWDQAVAHAQAHRGIGLHLMEGRQATIVAHCLNGAPAAAQAALAESTPKQPWELQVASCLKVMCTHAGRTPASREITAMIENFLQGDPVPGYAVFRCQLGLAVTTLVRASDSGAAEGIFSQVVDEAIDAEDGYGAREVLRFPAALDGLTSEQRNALTDLVTSSGLGAGTLPDSLLHSLFSSTHTAAEVLSAFVAQTEPAGTWA
;
A
#
# COMPACT_ATOMS: atom_id res chain seq x y z
N MET A 1 -7.74 15.06 -11.71
CA MET A 1 -6.66 15.35 -12.67
C MET A 1 -5.34 14.68 -12.29
N LEU A 2 -4.91 14.66 -11.02
CA LEU A 2 -3.60 14.11 -10.61
C LEU A 2 -3.55 12.58 -10.37
N GLU A 3 -4.68 11.88 -10.46
CA GLU A 3 -4.73 10.42 -10.30
C GLU A 3 -3.73 9.65 -11.20
N PRO A 4 -3.49 10.03 -12.48
CA PRO A 4 -2.49 9.36 -13.31
C PRO A 4 -1.06 9.49 -12.77
N VAL A 5 -0.70 10.66 -12.22
CA VAL A 5 0.62 10.91 -11.61
C VAL A 5 0.79 10.07 -10.35
N LEU A 6 -0.25 10.01 -9.52
CA LEU A 6 -0.28 9.14 -8.35
C LEU A 6 -0.13 7.67 -8.73
N ASN A 7 -0.81 7.23 -9.79
CA ASN A 7 -0.68 5.85 -10.28
C ASN A 7 0.74 5.54 -10.77
N LEU A 8 1.45 6.50 -11.37
CA LEU A 8 2.86 6.32 -11.70
C LEU A 8 3.71 6.09 -10.45
N ALA A 9 3.50 6.85 -9.37
CA ALA A 9 4.19 6.62 -8.10
C ALA A 9 3.89 5.22 -7.54
N ARG A 10 2.63 4.79 -7.56
CA ARG A 10 2.23 3.45 -7.10
C ARG A 10 2.81 2.32 -7.95
N LEU A 11 2.94 2.52 -9.27
CA LEU A 11 3.61 1.57 -10.16
C LEU A 11 5.10 1.45 -9.83
N ARG A 12 5.77 2.58 -9.57
CA ARG A 12 7.18 2.58 -9.12
C ARG A 12 7.35 1.84 -7.79
N ILE A 13 6.47 2.07 -6.81
CA ILE A 13 6.47 1.30 -5.54
C ILE A 13 6.35 -0.21 -5.82
N ARG A 14 5.42 -0.62 -6.69
CA ARG A 14 5.23 -2.04 -7.05
C ARG A 14 6.43 -2.63 -7.79
N ALA A 15 7.17 -1.83 -8.54
CA ALA A 15 8.40 -2.21 -9.23
C ALA A 15 9.64 -2.23 -8.31
N GLY A 16 9.49 -1.87 -7.04
CA GLY A 16 10.61 -1.77 -6.08
C GLY A 16 11.37 -0.44 -6.14
N ASP A 17 10.93 0.51 -6.97
CA ASP A 17 11.53 1.84 -7.13
C ASP A 17 10.86 2.87 -6.19
N GLY A 18 10.89 2.56 -4.90
CA GLY A 18 10.23 3.37 -3.87
C GLY A 18 10.82 4.77 -3.71
N GLU A 19 12.10 4.96 -4.03
CA GLU A 19 12.77 6.26 -3.91
C GLU A 19 12.29 7.25 -4.98
N GLN A 20 12.21 6.81 -6.24
CA GLN A 20 11.64 7.64 -7.30
C GLN A 20 10.15 7.91 -7.05
N ALA A 21 9.41 6.94 -6.49
CA ALA A 21 8.03 7.15 -6.10
C ALA A 21 7.90 8.25 -5.02
N LEU A 22 8.74 8.21 -3.98
CA LEU A 22 8.72 9.22 -2.93
C LEU A 22 9.10 10.61 -3.45
N ARG A 23 10.10 10.72 -4.33
CA ARG A 23 10.43 11.97 -5.02
C ARG A 23 9.25 12.51 -5.82
N LEU A 24 8.58 11.66 -6.59
CA LEU A 24 7.41 12.03 -7.38
C LEU A 24 6.26 12.55 -6.50
N LEU A 25 5.94 11.85 -5.41
CA LEU A 25 4.92 12.29 -4.46
C LEU A 25 5.28 13.65 -3.83
N ALA A 26 6.55 13.85 -3.47
CA ALA A 26 7.02 15.10 -2.89
C ALA A 26 6.95 16.26 -3.90
N SER A 27 7.39 16.04 -5.14
CA SER A 27 7.29 17.04 -6.23
C SER A 27 5.84 17.39 -6.52
N MET A 28 4.94 16.40 -6.56
CA MET A 28 3.51 16.64 -6.74
C MET A 28 2.92 17.47 -5.59
N TYR A 29 3.25 17.14 -4.33
CA TYR A 29 2.81 17.90 -3.17
C TYR A 29 3.32 19.35 -3.19
N GLN A 30 4.60 19.53 -3.52
CA GLN A 30 5.22 20.84 -3.62
C GLN A 30 4.57 21.69 -4.71
N ALA A 31 4.37 21.13 -5.92
CA ALA A 31 3.75 21.83 -7.04
C ALA A 31 2.35 22.34 -6.69
N VAL A 32 1.51 21.49 -6.09
CA VAL A 32 0.18 21.88 -5.62
C VAL A 32 0.24 22.92 -4.49
N THR A 33 1.19 22.78 -3.56
CA THR A 33 1.31 23.70 -2.41
C THR A 33 1.83 25.08 -2.79
N SER A 34 2.74 25.13 -3.76
CA SER A 34 3.39 26.35 -4.24
C SER A 34 2.69 26.98 -5.45
N ASN A 35 1.63 26.35 -5.96
CA ASN A 35 0.93 26.76 -7.18
C ASN A 35 1.90 26.91 -8.37
N THR A 36 2.74 25.90 -8.57
CA THR A 36 3.70 25.82 -9.68
C THR A 36 3.42 24.60 -10.52
N ASP A 37 3.90 24.59 -11.76
CA ASP A 37 3.81 23.41 -12.62
C ASP A 37 4.62 22.22 -12.08
N LEU A 38 4.18 21.03 -12.46
CA LEU A 38 4.84 19.77 -12.11
C LEU A 38 5.58 19.23 -13.33
N VAL A 39 6.89 19.00 -13.21
CA VAL A 39 7.71 18.42 -14.27
C VAL A 39 7.90 16.92 -14.02
N LEU A 40 7.51 16.09 -15.00
CA LEU A 40 7.51 14.62 -14.94
C LEU A 40 8.15 14.05 -16.19
N ASP A 41 9.30 13.37 -16.06
CA ASP A 41 9.96 12.69 -17.17
C ASP A 41 10.09 13.55 -18.45
N GLY A 42 10.34 14.86 -18.28
CA GLY A 42 10.46 15.84 -19.37
C GLY A 42 9.15 16.49 -19.82
N HIS A 43 8.01 16.09 -19.26
CA HIS A 43 6.70 16.66 -19.52
C HIS A 43 6.29 17.63 -18.41
N THR A 44 5.80 18.81 -18.80
CA THR A 44 5.24 19.79 -17.86
C THR A 44 3.73 19.58 -17.76
N LEU A 45 3.25 19.31 -16.55
CA LEU A 45 1.83 19.35 -16.22
C LEU A 45 1.49 20.73 -15.65
N PRO A 46 0.68 21.54 -16.36
CA PRO A 46 0.33 22.88 -15.91
C PRO A 46 -0.56 22.79 -14.66
N LEU A 47 -0.02 23.20 -13.52
CA LEU A 47 -0.75 23.24 -12.25
C LEU A 47 -0.87 24.67 -11.71
N ALA A 48 -0.01 25.59 -12.16
CA ALA A 48 -0.02 26.98 -11.73
C ALA A 48 -1.32 27.71 -12.11
N GLU A 49 -1.95 27.28 -13.20
CA GLU A 49 -3.16 27.89 -13.77
C GLU A 49 -4.43 27.11 -13.47
N VAL A 50 -4.38 26.11 -12.58
CA VAL A 50 -5.58 25.35 -12.20
C VAL A 50 -6.56 26.31 -11.53
N THR A 51 -7.70 26.55 -12.18
CA THR A 51 -8.75 27.41 -11.66
C THR A 51 -9.56 26.69 -10.60
N GLY A 52 -9.96 27.39 -9.55
CA GLY A 52 -10.85 26.85 -8.53
C GLY A 52 -11.07 27.81 -7.39
N THR A 53 -12.04 27.49 -6.54
CA THR A 53 -12.25 28.15 -5.26
C THR A 53 -11.14 27.80 -4.28
N ARG A 54 -10.93 28.65 -3.28
CA ARG A 54 -10.00 28.37 -2.18
C ARG A 54 -10.27 27.02 -1.49
N TYR A 55 -11.54 26.64 -1.39
CA TYR A 55 -11.95 25.35 -0.81
C TYR A 55 -11.49 24.17 -1.67
N GLU A 56 -11.64 24.26 -2.99
CA GLU A 56 -11.18 23.22 -3.93
C GLU A 56 -9.65 23.09 -3.93
N HIS A 57 -8.92 24.20 -3.89
CA HIS A 57 -7.46 24.17 -3.73
C HIS A 57 -7.03 23.54 -2.40
N HIS A 58 -7.74 23.84 -1.31
CA HIS A 58 -7.49 23.22 -0.02
C HIS A 58 -7.73 21.70 -0.07
N LYS A 59 -8.82 21.26 -0.70
CA LYS A 59 -9.13 19.84 -0.89
C LYS A 59 -8.10 19.13 -1.76
N LEU A 60 -7.63 19.77 -2.83
CA LEU A 60 -6.56 19.22 -3.65
C LEU A 60 -5.28 19.05 -2.84
N ARG A 61 -4.89 20.07 -2.06
CA ARG A 61 -3.71 20.02 -1.18
C ARG A 61 -3.84 18.94 -0.10
N GLU A 62 -5.00 18.80 0.51
CA GLU A 62 -5.29 17.74 1.49
C GLU A 62 -5.14 16.35 0.84
N TRP A 63 -5.70 16.18 -0.36
CA TRP A 63 -5.62 14.93 -1.11
C TRP A 63 -4.17 14.55 -1.48
N VAL A 64 -3.36 15.47 -2.03
CA VAL A 64 -1.95 15.16 -2.34
C VAL A 64 -1.13 14.92 -1.08
N TRP A 65 -1.44 15.59 0.02
CA TRP A 65 -0.79 15.37 1.32
C TRP A 65 -1.06 13.97 1.86
N LEU A 66 -2.31 13.50 1.79
CA LEU A 66 -2.69 12.16 2.23
C LEU A 66 -1.90 11.07 1.46
N HIS A 67 -1.74 11.23 0.14
CA HIS A 67 -0.95 10.28 -0.66
C HIS A 67 0.54 10.38 -0.40
N LEU A 68 1.08 11.59 -0.27
CA LEU A 68 2.48 11.76 0.15
C LEU A 68 2.75 11.05 1.48
N LEU A 69 1.81 11.15 2.43
CA LEU A 69 1.93 10.49 3.71
C LEU A 69 1.84 8.96 3.57
N GLY A 70 0.72 8.43 3.07
CA GLY A 70 0.46 6.99 3.03
C GLY A 70 1.39 6.23 2.09
N ASP A 71 1.44 6.62 0.81
CA ASP A 71 2.27 5.95 -0.19
C ASP A 71 3.77 6.22 0.05
N GLY A 72 4.13 7.36 0.63
CA GLY A 72 5.50 7.67 1.05
C GLY A 72 5.99 6.79 2.21
N ILE A 73 5.17 6.60 3.26
CA ILE A 73 5.47 5.64 4.34
C ILE A 73 5.63 4.25 3.76
N ARG A 74 4.70 3.80 2.91
CA ARG A 74 4.74 2.48 2.27
C ARG A 74 6.02 2.27 1.45
N ALA A 75 6.43 3.26 0.67
CA ALA A 75 7.66 3.18 -0.12
C ALA A 75 8.91 2.97 0.77
N LEU A 76 8.98 3.68 1.90
CA LEU A 76 10.09 3.58 2.84
C LEU A 76 10.09 2.26 3.61
N THR A 77 8.92 1.77 4.07
CA THR A 77 8.83 0.51 4.81
C THR A 77 9.09 -0.71 3.95
N LEU A 78 8.66 -0.71 2.68
CA LEU A 78 9.00 -1.78 1.72
C LEU A 78 10.51 -1.86 1.43
N ALA A 79 11.22 -0.74 1.53
CA ALA A 79 12.68 -0.70 1.44
C ALA A 79 13.39 -1.01 2.77
N GLY A 80 12.67 -1.40 3.82
CA GLY A 80 13.21 -1.65 5.15
C GLY A 80 13.66 -0.41 5.92
N ARG A 81 13.39 0.81 5.42
CA ARG A 81 13.85 2.09 5.98
C ARG A 81 12.85 2.62 7.04
N TRP A 82 12.60 1.84 8.08
CA TRP A 82 11.57 2.11 9.09
C TRP A 82 11.77 3.44 9.82
N ASP A 83 12.98 3.77 10.26
CA ASP A 83 13.25 5.05 10.94
C ASP A 83 12.97 6.25 10.04
N GLN A 84 13.24 6.11 8.74
CA GLN A 84 12.96 7.17 7.77
C GLN A 84 11.46 7.28 7.49
N ALA A 85 10.73 6.16 7.50
CA ALA A 85 9.28 6.18 7.44
C ALA A 85 8.67 6.94 8.63
N VAL A 86 9.22 6.76 9.83
CA VAL A 86 8.82 7.53 11.03
C VAL A 86 9.15 9.01 10.87
N ALA A 87 10.37 9.35 10.44
CA ALA A 87 10.76 10.74 10.21
C ALA A 87 9.87 11.42 9.15
N HIS A 88 9.53 10.70 8.08
CA HIS A 88 8.58 11.15 7.05
C HIS A 88 7.18 11.39 7.63
N ALA A 89 6.65 10.44 8.40
CA ALA A 89 5.37 10.60 9.08
C ALA A 89 5.38 11.80 10.03
N GLN A 90 6.45 12.03 10.79
CA GLN A 90 6.61 13.18 11.68
C GLN A 90 6.64 14.51 10.92
N ALA A 91 7.46 14.60 9.88
CA ALA A 91 7.60 15.80 9.05
C ALA A 91 6.26 16.23 8.43
N HIS A 92 5.40 15.26 8.13
CA HIS A 92 4.07 15.47 7.57
C HIS A 92 2.93 15.40 8.59
N ARG A 93 3.21 15.35 9.90
CA ARG A 93 2.22 15.26 11.00
C ARG A 93 1.23 14.08 10.86
N GLY A 94 1.70 12.98 10.30
CA GLY A 94 0.92 11.77 10.05
C GLY A 94 0.95 10.73 11.18
N ILE A 95 1.40 11.09 12.38
CA ILE A 95 1.34 10.22 13.55
C ILE A 95 0.17 10.66 14.42
N GLY A 96 -0.96 9.97 14.25
CA GLY A 96 -2.16 10.14 15.07
C GLY A 96 -2.32 9.05 16.13
N LEU A 97 -3.47 9.07 16.82
CA LEU A 97 -3.87 8.01 17.77
C LEU A 97 -4.54 6.82 17.07
N HIS A 98 -5.04 7.00 15.85
CA HIS A 98 -5.53 5.90 15.03
C HIS A 98 -4.38 5.02 14.54
N LEU A 99 -4.63 3.73 14.34
CA LEU A 99 -3.59 2.78 13.95
C LEU A 99 -3.36 2.82 12.43
N MET A 100 -3.14 4.02 11.91
CA MET A 100 -2.77 4.27 10.51
C MET A 100 -1.26 4.05 10.29
N GLU A 101 -0.81 4.18 9.05
CA GLU A 101 0.55 3.85 8.60
C GLU A 101 1.64 4.50 9.45
N GLY A 102 1.49 5.78 9.82
CA GLY A 102 2.49 6.49 10.63
C GLY A 102 2.63 5.93 12.05
N ARG A 103 1.50 5.56 12.69
CA ARG A 103 1.50 4.97 14.03
C ARG A 103 2.04 3.54 13.97
N GLN A 104 1.64 2.76 12.98
CA GLN A 104 2.16 1.40 12.75
C GLN A 104 3.67 1.41 12.52
N ALA A 105 4.18 2.27 11.63
CA ALA A 105 5.60 2.41 11.35
C ALA A 105 6.40 2.79 12.61
N THR A 106 5.84 3.66 13.45
CA THR A 106 6.46 4.04 14.74
C THR A 106 6.61 2.85 15.68
N ILE A 107 5.55 2.04 15.83
CA ILE A 107 5.56 0.85 16.70
C ILE A 107 6.58 -0.17 16.17
N VAL A 108 6.55 -0.46 14.86
CA VAL A 108 7.50 -1.41 14.24
C VAL A 108 8.95 -0.93 14.36
N ALA A 109 9.23 0.35 14.10
CA ALA A 109 10.57 0.91 14.25
C ALA A 109 11.09 0.75 15.69
N HIS A 110 10.26 1.01 16.71
CA HIS A 110 10.64 0.76 18.09
C HIS A 110 10.95 -0.72 18.38
N CYS A 111 10.15 -1.65 17.85
CA CYS A 111 10.42 -3.09 17.97
C CYS A 111 11.77 -3.46 17.33
N LEU A 112 12.04 -3.01 16.11
CA LEU A 112 13.27 -3.30 15.38
C LEU A 112 14.52 -2.70 16.05
N ASN A 113 14.37 -1.54 16.69
CA ASN A 113 15.44 -0.85 17.40
C ASN A 113 15.64 -1.35 18.85
N GLY A 114 14.98 -2.44 19.24
CA GLY A 114 15.13 -3.00 20.59
C GLY A 114 14.58 -2.10 21.70
N ALA A 115 13.56 -1.29 21.40
CA ALA A 115 12.88 -0.39 22.33
C ALA A 115 11.43 -0.88 22.64
N PRO A 116 11.25 -2.08 23.22
CA PRO A 116 9.93 -2.69 23.43
C PRO A 116 9.01 -1.84 24.33
N ALA A 117 9.56 -1.14 25.32
CA ALA A 117 8.76 -0.27 26.18
C ALA A 117 8.13 0.90 25.40
N ALA A 118 8.90 1.51 24.48
CA ALA A 118 8.40 2.58 23.62
C ALA A 118 7.35 2.05 22.62
N ALA A 119 7.58 0.87 22.04
CA ALA A 119 6.63 0.21 21.16
C ALA A 119 5.30 -0.10 21.89
N GLN A 120 5.38 -0.61 23.12
CA GLN A 120 4.22 -0.91 23.96
C GLN A 120 3.45 0.35 24.36
N ALA A 121 4.15 1.42 24.73
CA ALA A 121 3.51 2.72 25.03
C ALA A 121 2.77 3.25 23.80
N ALA A 122 3.44 3.27 22.64
CA ALA A 122 2.82 3.70 21.39
C ALA A 122 1.60 2.84 21.01
N LEU A 123 1.65 1.53 21.21
CA LEU A 123 0.47 0.69 20.98
C LEU A 123 -0.65 0.97 22.00
N ALA A 124 -0.31 1.18 23.27
CA ALA A 124 -1.29 1.40 24.35
C ALA A 124 -2.07 2.72 24.21
N GLU A 125 -1.45 3.80 23.72
CA GLU A 125 -2.19 5.05 23.47
C GLU A 125 -2.95 5.03 22.12
N SER A 126 -2.81 3.97 21.32
CA SER A 126 -3.54 3.85 20.06
C SER A 126 -5.02 3.55 20.34
N THR A 127 -5.90 4.08 19.48
CA THR A 127 -7.37 3.98 19.60
C THR A 127 -7.97 3.31 18.36
N PRO A 128 -7.74 1.99 18.18
CA PRO A 128 -8.31 1.25 17.05
C PRO A 128 -9.85 1.28 17.13
N LYS A 129 -10.49 1.61 16.01
CA LYS A 129 -11.96 1.67 15.86
C LYS A 129 -12.48 0.70 14.81
N GLN A 130 -11.65 0.28 13.86
CA GLN A 130 -12.06 -0.63 12.79
C GLN A 130 -11.63 -2.08 13.10
N PRO A 131 -12.40 -3.09 12.64
CA PRO A 131 -12.04 -4.50 12.84
C PRO A 131 -10.64 -4.85 12.34
N TRP A 132 -10.23 -4.30 11.20
CA TRP A 132 -8.89 -4.52 10.65
C TRP A 132 -7.80 -3.89 11.53
N GLU A 133 -8.07 -2.76 12.20
CA GLU A 133 -7.09 -2.13 13.12
C GLU A 133 -6.86 -3.04 14.33
N LEU A 134 -7.88 -3.76 14.80
CA LEU A 134 -7.75 -4.72 15.91
C LEU A 134 -6.88 -5.92 15.53
N GLN A 135 -7.00 -6.42 14.30
CA GLN A 135 -6.16 -7.49 13.78
C GLN A 135 -4.69 -7.06 13.61
N VAL A 136 -4.46 -5.82 13.15
CA VAL A 136 -3.11 -5.26 13.09
C VAL A 136 -2.55 -5.04 14.50
N ALA A 137 -3.37 -4.55 15.44
CA ALA A 137 -2.97 -4.33 16.82
C ALA A 137 -2.51 -5.61 17.53
N SER A 138 -3.17 -6.76 17.29
CA SER A 138 -2.74 -8.05 17.86
C SER A 138 -1.39 -8.50 17.31
N CYS A 139 -1.13 -8.32 16.01
CA CYS A 139 0.18 -8.58 15.41
C CYS A 139 1.27 -7.70 16.03
N LEU A 140 1.02 -6.39 16.15
CA LEU A 140 1.96 -5.46 16.76
C LEU A 140 2.20 -5.77 18.24
N LYS A 141 1.17 -6.24 18.97
CA LYS A 141 1.31 -6.66 20.37
C LYS A 141 2.29 -7.82 20.52
N VAL A 142 2.23 -8.82 19.64
CA VAL A 142 3.18 -9.94 19.61
C VAL A 142 4.59 -9.48 19.26
N MET A 143 4.74 -8.57 18.28
CA MET A 143 6.05 -7.99 17.97
C MET A 143 6.67 -7.25 19.18
N CYS A 144 5.87 -6.45 19.88
CA CYS A 144 6.28 -5.71 21.07
C CYS A 144 6.72 -6.62 22.23
N THR A 145 6.10 -7.79 22.40
CA THR A 145 6.47 -8.74 23.48
C THR A 145 7.70 -9.56 23.12
N HIS A 146 7.85 -9.95 21.85
CA HIS A 146 9.05 -10.64 21.36
C HIS A 146 10.31 -9.77 21.54
N ALA A 147 10.23 -8.48 21.22
CA ALA A 147 11.32 -7.52 21.45
C ALA A 147 11.68 -7.38 22.95
N GLY A 148 10.73 -7.63 23.86
CA GLY A 148 10.93 -7.62 25.30
C GLY A 148 11.46 -8.92 25.91
N ARG A 149 11.61 -9.99 25.13
CA ARG A 149 12.00 -11.35 25.58
C ARG A 149 11.08 -11.98 26.64
N THR A 150 9.83 -11.52 26.74
CA THR A 150 8.82 -12.10 27.64
C THR A 150 8.06 -13.23 26.94
N PRO A 151 7.76 -14.37 27.61
CA PRO A 151 6.97 -15.43 27.00
C PRO A 151 5.59 -14.91 26.54
N ALA A 152 5.36 -14.92 25.23
CA ALA A 152 4.23 -14.25 24.58
C ALA A 152 3.03 -15.19 24.31
N SER A 153 2.97 -16.37 24.94
CA SER A 153 2.02 -17.43 24.59
C SER A 153 0.56 -16.94 24.54
N ARG A 154 0.11 -16.15 25.51
CA ARG A 154 -1.27 -15.59 25.52
C ARG A 154 -1.53 -14.62 24.36
N GLU A 155 -0.58 -13.74 24.05
CA GLU A 155 -0.73 -12.74 22.98
C GLU A 155 -0.68 -13.41 21.61
N ILE A 156 0.16 -14.45 21.47
CA ILE A 156 0.22 -15.29 20.28
C ILE A 156 -1.13 -15.99 20.05
N THR A 157 -1.71 -16.63 21.07
CA THR A 157 -3.02 -17.26 20.98
C THR A 157 -4.10 -16.25 20.58
N ALA A 158 -4.16 -15.08 21.22
CA ALA A 158 -5.13 -14.05 20.90
C ALA A 158 -4.97 -13.50 19.46
N MET A 159 -3.73 -13.36 18.98
CA MET A 159 -3.47 -12.95 17.59
C MET A 159 -3.99 -13.99 16.59
N ILE A 160 -3.72 -15.27 16.84
CA ILE A 160 -4.20 -16.38 15.99
C ILE A 160 -5.73 -16.39 15.99
N GLU A 161 -6.37 -16.37 17.17
CA GLU A 161 -7.83 -16.35 17.30
C GLU A 161 -8.46 -15.17 16.55
N ASN A 162 -7.90 -13.96 16.69
CA ASN A 162 -8.39 -12.77 15.99
C ASN A 162 -8.28 -12.89 14.46
N PHE A 163 -7.24 -13.55 13.95
CA PHE A 163 -7.11 -13.82 12.51
C PHE A 163 -8.16 -14.83 12.05
N LEU A 164 -8.28 -15.96 12.75
CA LEU A 164 -9.19 -17.05 12.41
C LEU A 164 -10.67 -16.64 12.50
N GLN A 165 -11.03 -15.77 13.45
CA GLN A 165 -12.39 -15.24 13.60
C GLN A 165 -12.74 -14.13 12.60
N GLY A 166 -11.74 -13.56 11.92
CA GLY A 166 -11.97 -12.53 10.92
C GLY A 166 -12.39 -13.13 9.60
N ASP A 167 -13.60 -12.80 9.13
CA ASP A 167 -14.06 -13.24 7.81
C ASP A 167 -13.33 -12.49 6.68
N PRO A 168 -12.94 -13.18 5.59
CA PRO A 168 -12.49 -12.52 4.38
C PRO A 168 -13.54 -11.54 3.85
N VAL A 169 -13.13 -10.30 3.60
CA VAL A 169 -14.02 -9.27 3.03
C VAL A 169 -13.78 -9.19 1.51
N PRO A 170 -14.82 -9.27 0.67
CA PRO A 170 -14.69 -9.11 -0.77
C PRO A 170 -13.96 -7.81 -1.14
N GLY A 171 -12.97 -7.91 -2.04
CA GLY A 171 -12.12 -6.80 -2.44
C GLY A 171 -10.92 -6.51 -1.52
N TYR A 172 -10.75 -7.27 -0.43
CA TYR A 172 -9.62 -7.13 0.52
C TYR A 172 -8.74 -8.40 0.60
N ALA A 173 -8.80 -9.28 -0.40
CA ALA A 173 -8.05 -10.54 -0.43
C ALA A 173 -6.54 -10.32 -0.25
N VAL A 174 -5.96 -9.30 -0.88
CA VAL A 174 -4.53 -8.96 -0.71
C VAL A 174 -4.19 -8.59 0.73
N PHE A 175 -5.00 -7.75 1.37
CA PHE A 175 -4.80 -7.39 2.77
C PHE A 175 -4.91 -8.62 3.66
N ARG A 176 -5.92 -9.47 3.43
CA ARG A 176 -6.13 -10.71 4.18
C ARG A 176 -4.94 -11.66 4.05
N CYS A 177 -4.41 -11.84 2.85
CA CYS A 177 -3.20 -12.61 2.60
C CYS A 177 -2.02 -12.03 3.39
N GLN A 178 -1.74 -10.73 3.25
CA GLN A 178 -0.62 -10.08 3.92
C GLN A 178 -0.71 -10.17 5.45
N LEU A 179 -1.91 -10.03 6.01
CA LEU A 179 -2.14 -10.23 7.44
C LEU A 179 -1.85 -11.67 7.86
N GLY A 180 -2.38 -12.66 7.15
CA GLY A 180 -2.14 -14.07 7.48
C GLY A 180 -0.68 -14.49 7.33
N LEU A 181 0.04 -13.95 6.34
CA LEU A 181 1.49 -14.12 6.19
C LEU A 181 2.27 -13.45 7.33
N ALA A 182 1.83 -12.29 7.82
CA ALA A 182 2.41 -11.63 8.99
C ALA A 182 2.19 -12.48 10.26
N VAL A 183 0.98 -12.99 10.49
CA VAL A 183 0.67 -13.90 11.60
C VAL A 183 1.53 -15.16 11.52
N THR A 184 1.60 -15.80 10.34
CA THR A 184 2.46 -16.97 10.08
C THR A 184 3.91 -16.70 10.45
N THR A 185 4.43 -15.53 10.08
CA THR A 185 5.81 -15.11 10.38
C THR A 185 6.04 -14.97 11.89
N LEU A 186 5.11 -14.33 12.59
CA LEU A 186 5.23 -14.06 14.03
C LEU A 186 5.11 -15.32 14.89
N VAL A 187 4.31 -16.30 14.47
CA VAL A 187 4.07 -17.54 15.22
C VAL A 187 5.17 -18.57 14.99
N ARG A 188 5.79 -18.60 13.80
CA ARG A 188 6.73 -19.64 13.35
C ARG A 188 7.82 -20.02 14.34
N ALA A 189 8.38 -19.03 15.04
CA ALA A 189 9.47 -19.28 16.00
C ALA A 189 9.00 -19.99 17.29
N SER A 190 7.71 -19.91 17.61
CA SER A 190 7.12 -20.42 18.86
C SER A 190 6.27 -21.67 18.63
N ASP A 191 5.58 -21.77 17.49
CA ASP A 191 4.71 -22.90 17.14
C ASP A 191 4.70 -23.10 15.62
N SER A 192 5.52 -24.05 15.14
CA SER A 192 5.62 -24.34 13.71
C SER A 192 4.33 -24.94 13.14
N GLY A 193 3.61 -25.76 13.92
CA GLY A 193 2.38 -26.41 13.48
C GLY A 193 1.23 -25.43 13.32
N ALA A 194 1.07 -24.50 14.26
CA ALA A 194 0.11 -23.41 14.11
C ALA A 194 0.46 -22.49 12.92
N ALA A 195 1.74 -22.19 12.71
CA ALA A 195 2.17 -21.40 11.57
C ALA A 195 1.88 -22.09 10.22
N GLU A 196 2.07 -23.42 10.14
CA GLU A 196 1.70 -24.22 8.95
C GLU A 196 0.19 -24.22 8.70
N GLY A 197 -0.63 -24.39 9.75
CA GLY A 197 -2.09 -24.35 9.64
C GLY A 197 -2.61 -23.00 9.14
N ILE A 198 -2.09 -21.89 9.68
CA ILE A 198 -2.45 -20.53 9.26
C ILE A 198 -2.01 -20.28 7.81
N PHE A 199 -0.79 -20.73 7.45
CA PHE A 199 -0.32 -20.60 6.08
C PHE A 199 -1.20 -21.36 5.09
N SER A 200 -1.59 -22.60 5.40
CA SER A 200 -2.51 -23.37 4.57
C SER A 200 -3.85 -22.66 4.40
N GLN A 201 -4.43 -22.11 5.47
CA GLN A 201 -5.67 -21.35 5.38
C GLN A 201 -5.53 -20.12 4.46
N VAL A 202 -4.41 -19.39 4.55
CA VAL A 202 -4.16 -18.23 3.67
C VAL A 202 -4.06 -18.65 2.21
N VAL A 203 -3.46 -19.80 1.92
CA VAL A 203 -3.39 -20.37 0.57
C VAL A 203 -4.78 -20.66 0.03
N ASP A 204 -5.60 -21.35 0.83
CA ASP A 204 -6.96 -21.73 0.43
C ASP A 204 -7.84 -20.48 0.24
N GLU A 205 -7.79 -19.52 1.19
CA GLU A 205 -8.49 -18.23 1.07
C GLU A 205 -8.07 -17.43 -0.18
N ALA A 206 -6.79 -17.48 -0.57
CA ALA A 206 -6.29 -16.79 -1.77
C ALA A 206 -6.79 -17.45 -3.07
N ILE A 207 -6.87 -18.78 -3.08
CA ILE A 207 -7.42 -19.55 -4.21
C ILE A 207 -8.92 -19.30 -4.35
N ASP A 208 -9.66 -19.40 -3.24
CA ASP A 208 -11.12 -19.21 -3.21
C ASP A 208 -11.54 -17.79 -3.60
N ALA A 209 -10.71 -16.78 -3.29
CA ALA A 209 -10.95 -15.40 -3.67
C ALA A 209 -10.66 -15.11 -5.16
N GLU A 210 -10.03 -16.04 -5.89
CA GLU A 210 -9.56 -15.88 -7.27
C GLU A 210 -8.70 -14.61 -7.48
N ASP A 211 -8.00 -14.15 -6.45
CA ASP A 211 -7.26 -12.89 -6.48
C ASP A 211 -5.79 -13.11 -6.86
N GLY A 212 -5.41 -12.72 -8.08
CA GLY A 212 -4.04 -12.86 -8.57
C GLY A 212 -3.00 -12.09 -7.77
N TYR A 213 -3.35 -10.96 -7.14
CA TYR A 213 -2.42 -10.24 -6.28
C TYR A 213 -2.19 -10.99 -4.96
N GLY A 214 -3.24 -11.52 -4.35
CA GLY A 214 -3.16 -12.39 -3.17
C GLY A 214 -2.32 -13.62 -3.46
N ALA A 215 -2.59 -14.31 -4.57
CA ALA A 215 -1.82 -15.47 -5.00
C ALA A 215 -0.33 -15.16 -5.19
N ARG A 216 0.00 -13.98 -5.75
CA ARG A 216 1.38 -13.54 -5.91
C ARG A 216 2.07 -13.27 -4.57
N GLU A 217 1.38 -12.70 -3.58
CA GLU A 217 1.96 -12.49 -2.24
C GLU A 217 2.28 -13.83 -1.58
N VAL A 218 1.38 -14.81 -1.67
CA VAL A 218 1.59 -16.17 -1.15
C VAL A 218 2.79 -16.84 -1.81
N LEU A 219 2.88 -16.82 -3.15
CA LEU A 219 4.01 -17.43 -3.88
C LEU A 219 5.36 -16.77 -3.58
N ARG A 220 5.37 -15.48 -3.22
CA ARG A 220 6.59 -14.74 -2.85
C ARG A 220 6.99 -14.93 -1.39
N PHE A 221 6.13 -15.52 -0.57
CA PHE A 221 6.41 -15.70 0.85
C PHE A 221 7.49 -16.78 1.04
N PRO A 222 8.54 -16.55 1.84
CA PRO A 222 9.65 -17.50 1.99
C PRO A 222 9.22 -18.92 2.42
N ALA A 223 8.14 -19.05 3.19
CA ALA A 223 7.63 -20.35 3.60
C ALA A 223 6.95 -21.16 2.49
N ALA A 224 6.56 -20.52 1.39
CA ALA A 224 5.92 -21.18 0.26
C ALA A 224 6.84 -22.18 -0.46
N LEU A 225 8.16 -22.08 -0.22
CA LEU A 225 9.15 -22.95 -0.83
C LEU A 225 8.98 -24.42 -0.42
N ASP A 226 8.62 -24.66 0.84
CA ASP A 226 8.51 -26.02 1.41
C ASP A 226 7.08 -26.39 1.87
N GLY A 227 6.21 -25.40 2.09
CA GLY A 227 4.87 -25.62 2.68
C GLY A 227 3.72 -25.81 1.68
N LEU A 228 3.94 -25.56 0.38
CA LEU A 228 2.87 -25.70 -0.63
C LEU A 228 2.85 -27.10 -1.23
N THR A 229 1.66 -27.68 -1.35
CA THR A 229 1.44 -28.84 -2.22
C THR A 229 1.64 -28.46 -3.69
N SER A 230 1.91 -29.44 -4.54
CA SER A 230 2.04 -29.20 -5.99
C SER A 230 0.75 -28.65 -6.60
N GLU A 231 -0.41 -29.10 -6.11
CA GLU A 231 -1.73 -28.63 -6.56
C GLU A 231 -1.96 -27.15 -6.20
N GLN A 232 -1.74 -26.78 -4.93
CA GLN A 232 -1.85 -25.37 -4.50
C GLN A 232 -0.87 -24.47 -5.25
N ARG A 233 0.38 -24.92 -5.44
CA ARG A 233 1.37 -24.15 -6.19
C ARG A 233 0.93 -23.90 -7.63
N ASN A 234 0.37 -24.90 -8.30
CA ASN A 234 -0.15 -24.77 -9.66
C ASN A 234 -1.34 -23.81 -9.70
N ALA A 235 -2.32 -23.99 -8.81
CA ALA A 235 -3.50 -23.12 -8.74
C ALA A 235 -3.13 -21.63 -8.54
N LEU A 236 -2.24 -21.35 -7.58
CA LEU A 236 -1.76 -19.98 -7.35
C LEU A 236 -0.99 -19.42 -8.57
N THR A 237 -0.18 -20.25 -9.23
CA THR A 237 0.59 -19.83 -10.42
C THR A 237 -0.34 -19.54 -11.61
N ASP A 238 -1.38 -20.34 -11.78
CA ASP A 238 -2.40 -20.14 -12.81
C ASP A 238 -3.21 -18.86 -12.55
N LEU A 239 -3.55 -18.56 -11.29
CA LEU A 239 -4.19 -17.30 -10.92
C LEU A 239 -3.31 -16.09 -11.22
N VAL A 240 -2.02 -16.14 -10.88
CA VAL A 240 -1.06 -15.07 -11.20
C VAL A 240 -0.96 -14.86 -12.72
N THR A 241 -0.85 -15.96 -13.46
CA THR A 241 -0.67 -15.94 -14.92
C THR A 241 -1.92 -15.44 -15.65
N SER A 242 -3.10 -15.96 -15.29
CA SER A 242 -4.38 -15.56 -15.88
C SER A 242 -4.74 -14.10 -15.55
N SER A 243 -4.28 -13.59 -14.40
CA SER A 243 -4.37 -12.17 -14.05
C SER A 243 -3.37 -11.27 -14.80
N GLY A 244 -2.53 -11.83 -15.68
CA GLY A 244 -1.50 -11.12 -16.43
C GLY A 244 -0.34 -10.59 -15.58
N LEU A 245 -0.22 -11.03 -14.32
CA LEU A 245 0.80 -10.56 -13.41
C LEU A 245 2.14 -11.25 -13.73
N GLY A 246 3.17 -10.47 -14.03
CA GLY A 246 4.50 -10.99 -14.38
C GLY A 246 4.72 -11.25 -15.87
N ALA A 247 3.73 -10.99 -16.73
CA ALA A 247 3.87 -11.12 -18.18
C ALA A 247 4.89 -10.14 -18.80
N GLY A 248 5.20 -9.04 -18.12
CA GLY A 248 6.24 -8.07 -18.50
C GLY A 248 5.88 -7.15 -19.68
N THR A 249 5.11 -7.63 -20.65
CA THR A 249 4.64 -6.86 -21.82
C THR A 249 3.16 -7.10 -22.08
N LEU A 250 2.45 -6.05 -22.50
CA LEU A 250 1.12 -6.20 -23.06
C LEU A 250 1.24 -6.74 -24.50
N PRO A 251 0.39 -7.69 -24.92
CA PRO A 251 0.30 -8.10 -26.31
C PRO A 251 0.12 -6.90 -27.25
N ASP A 252 0.79 -6.90 -28.40
CA ASP A 252 0.82 -5.76 -29.33
C ASP A 252 -0.59 -5.30 -29.76
N SER A 253 -1.53 -6.23 -29.91
CA SER A 253 -2.92 -5.91 -30.24
C SER A 253 -3.63 -5.11 -29.14
N LEU A 254 -3.41 -5.47 -27.87
CA LEU A 254 -3.97 -4.75 -26.73
C LEU A 254 -3.28 -3.40 -26.54
N LEU A 255 -1.96 -3.36 -26.73
CA LEU A 255 -1.18 -2.13 -26.66
C LEU A 255 -1.63 -1.14 -27.75
N HIS A 256 -1.79 -1.61 -28.98
CA HIS A 256 -2.33 -0.80 -30.08
C HIS A 256 -3.75 -0.30 -29.78
N SER A 257 -4.65 -1.17 -29.29
CA SER A 257 -6.01 -0.78 -28.91
C SER A 257 -6.03 0.30 -27.82
N LEU A 258 -5.18 0.16 -26.80
CA LEU A 258 -5.05 1.13 -25.71
C LEU A 258 -4.51 2.49 -26.19
N PHE A 259 -3.45 2.48 -27.01
CA PHE A 259 -2.91 3.71 -27.58
C PHE A 259 -3.88 4.39 -28.56
N SER A 260 -4.56 3.63 -29.40
CA SER A 260 -5.59 4.18 -30.30
C SER A 260 -6.75 4.80 -29.50
N SER A 261 -7.21 4.14 -28.43
CA SER A 261 -8.28 4.67 -27.57
C SER A 261 -7.88 5.96 -26.86
N THR A 262 -6.66 6.02 -26.33
CA THR A 262 -6.13 7.23 -25.67
C THR A 262 -5.90 8.37 -26.66
N HIS A 263 -5.46 8.06 -27.89
CA HIS A 263 -5.33 9.04 -28.97
C HIS A 263 -6.68 9.66 -29.32
N THR A 264 -7.70 8.84 -29.59
CA THR A 264 -9.07 9.31 -29.86
C THR A 264 -9.61 10.19 -28.72
N ALA A 265 -9.39 9.78 -27.47
CA ALA A 265 -9.83 10.58 -26.31
C ALA A 265 -9.12 11.94 -26.26
N ALA A 266 -7.82 11.99 -26.56
CA ALA A 266 -7.05 13.23 -26.61
C ALA A 266 -7.51 14.16 -27.74
N GLU A 267 -7.83 13.63 -28.92
CA GLU A 267 -8.40 14.39 -30.04
C GLU A 267 -9.74 15.03 -29.65
N VAL A 268 -10.64 14.25 -29.05
CA VAL A 268 -11.96 14.74 -28.61
C VAL A 268 -11.82 15.83 -27.54
N LEU A 269 -10.95 15.63 -26.55
CA LEU A 269 -10.71 16.62 -25.49
C LEU A 269 -10.10 17.91 -26.06
N SER A 270 -9.14 17.80 -26.99
CA SER A 270 -8.51 18.95 -27.63
C SER A 270 -9.51 19.76 -28.43
N ALA A 271 -10.39 19.08 -29.19
CA ALA A 271 -11.45 19.73 -29.94
C ALA A 271 -12.47 20.42 -29.04
N PHE A 272 -12.79 19.83 -27.87
CA PHE A 272 -13.70 20.43 -26.90
C PHE A 272 -13.11 21.67 -26.23
N VAL A 273 -11.84 21.61 -25.80
CA VAL A 273 -11.15 22.75 -25.19
C VAL A 273 -11.06 23.92 -26.19
N ALA A 274 -10.71 23.65 -27.44
CA ALA A 274 -10.64 24.67 -28.50
C ALA A 274 -11.99 25.35 -28.80
N GLN A 275 -13.11 24.67 -28.55
CA GLN A 275 -14.46 25.23 -28.71
C GLN A 275 -14.92 26.07 -27.51
N THR A 276 -14.25 25.95 -26.36
CA THR A 276 -14.67 26.57 -25.10
C THR A 276 -13.86 27.83 -24.76
N GLU A 277 -12.78 28.12 -25.48
CA GLU A 277 -12.11 29.43 -25.42
C GLU A 277 -13.04 30.52 -26.00
N PRO A 278 -13.46 31.55 -25.22
CA PRO A 278 -14.26 32.62 -25.76
C PRO A 278 -13.42 33.39 -26.78
N ALA A 279 -13.97 33.55 -28.00
CA ALA A 279 -13.43 34.46 -29.00
C ALA A 279 -13.28 35.84 -28.35
N GLY A 280 -12.05 36.24 -28.05
CA GLY A 280 -11.75 37.55 -27.50
C GLY A 280 -12.17 38.63 -28.49
N THR A 281 -13.33 39.24 -28.27
CA THR A 281 -13.67 40.54 -28.86
C THR A 281 -13.28 41.63 -27.88
N TRP A 282 -12.08 42.18 -28.06
CA TRP A 282 -11.78 43.55 -27.63
C TRP A 282 -11.98 44.46 -28.85
N ALA A 283 -13.01 45.29 -28.79
CA ALA A 283 -13.18 46.48 -29.63
C ALA A 283 -12.96 47.71 -28.74
#